data_AF-A0A4Q9QU82-F1
#
_entry.id   AF-A0A4Q9QU82-F1
#
_cell.length_a   1.000
_cell.length_b   1.000
_cell.length_c   1.000
_cell.angle_alpha   90.00
_cell.angle_beta   90.00
_cell.angle_gamma   90.00
#
_symmetry.space_group_name_H-M   'P 1'
#
loop_
_entity.id
_entity.type
_entity.pdbx_description
1 polymer ?
#
loop_
_entity_poly.entity_id
_entity_poly.type
_entity_poly.pdbx_seq_one_letter_code
_entity_poly.pdbx_strand_id
1 'polypeptide(L)'
;QLTATALDNQAGTLSSGGTTSLELSAGLDNRQGQLASTGALVIRAGGALDNRGGTLASQAGLSLTSASLDNSTQGTLAASGALGLSSGGHLSNAGDGLIYSRNGRIDLDAASLDNQGGTIQGQAGLGVRLDGGLLNGGGTLLGSAGDVSVVARDLDNRAGVLASLSGWVRARL
;
A
#
# COMPACT_ATOMS: atom_id res chain seq x y z
N GLN A 1 1.15 -12.08 -17.98
CA GLN A 1 0.95 -10.62 -18.21
C GLN A 1 -0.46 -10.42 -18.72
N LEU A 2 -1.20 -9.46 -18.18
CA LEU A 2 -2.51 -9.03 -18.65
C LEU A 2 -2.43 -7.56 -19.06
N THR A 3 -2.99 -7.22 -20.21
CA THR A 3 -3.15 -5.83 -20.65
C THR A 3 -4.62 -5.60 -20.96
N ALA A 4 -5.23 -4.59 -20.34
CA ALA A 4 -6.66 -4.30 -20.49
C ALA A 4 -6.95 -2.81 -20.21
N THR A 5 -8.18 -2.38 -20.45
CA THR A 5 -8.62 -1.04 -20.01
C THR A 5 -8.83 -1.03 -18.50
N ALA A 6 -9.68 -1.91 -18.00
CA ALA A 6 -9.93 -2.07 -16.58
C ALA A 6 -10.01 -3.57 -16.23
N LEU A 7 -9.86 -3.88 -14.95
CA LEU A 7 -10.09 -5.21 -14.41
C LEU A 7 -11.10 -5.12 -13.27
N ASP A 8 -12.16 -5.92 -13.37
CA ASP A 8 -13.08 -6.19 -12.27
C ASP A 8 -12.80 -7.60 -11.74
N ASN A 9 -12.37 -7.68 -10.50
CA ASN A 9 -12.10 -8.89 -9.74
C ASN A 9 -12.90 -8.89 -8.42
N GLN A 10 -14.05 -8.21 -8.37
CA GLN A 10 -14.90 -8.21 -7.19
C GLN A 10 -15.33 -9.62 -6.80
N ALA A 11 -15.16 -9.99 -5.53
CA ALA A 11 -15.43 -11.34 -5.01
C ALA A 11 -14.74 -12.48 -5.79
N GLY A 12 -13.80 -12.15 -6.67
CA GLY A 12 -13.10 -13.06 -7.55
C GLY A 12 -11.77 -13.51 -6.97
N THR A 13 -11.10 -14.42 -7.69
CA THR A 13 -9.74 -14.84 -7.36
C THR A 13 -8.91 -14.91 -8.63
N LEU A 14 -7.79 -14.17 -8.65
CA LEU A 14 -6.75 -14.27 -9.66
C LEU A 14 -5.46 -14.71 -8.96
N SER A 15 -4.99 -15.91 -9.27
CA SER A 15 -3.77 -16.47 -8.66
C SER A 15 -2.78 -16.94 -9.71
N SER A 16 -1.50 -16.70 -9.50
CA SER A 16 -0.40 -17.17 -10.38
C SER A 16 0.73 -17.81 -9.60
N GLY A 17 1.29 -18.88 -10.17
CA GLY A 17 2.49 -19.58 -9.69
C GLY A 17 3.82 -18.93 -10.10
N GLY A 18 3.79 -17.77 -10.77
CA GLY A 18 4.97 -17.00 -11.14
C GLY A 18 4.67 -15.50 -11.11
N THR A 19 5.52 -14.69 -11.73
CA THR A 19 5.31 -13.23 -11.79
C THR A 19 4.01 -12.88 -12.50
N THR A 20 3.23 -12.01 -11.87
CA THR A 20 1.99 -11.45 -12.42
C THR A 20 2.22 -9.98 -12.74
N SER A 21 1.95 -9.58 -13.97
CA SER A 21 1.98 -8.18 -14.40
C SER A 21 0.63 -7.81 -14.98
N LEU A 22 0.02 -6.74 -14.46
CA LEU A 22 -1.24 -6.15 -14.92
C LEU A 22 -0.96 -4.74 -15.43
N GLU A 23 -1.22 -4.51 -16.71
CA GLU A 23 -1.09 -3.21 -17.37
C GLU A 23 -2.49 -2.72 -17.74
N LEU A 24 -3.04 -1.82 -16.93
CA LEU A 24 -4.41 -1.34 -17.01
C LEU A 24 -4.42 0.15 -17.33
N SER A 25 -5.02 0.57 -18.44
CA SER A 25 -5.05 2.00 -18.80
C SER A 25 -6.03 2.83 -17.94
N ALA A 26 -6.99 2.17 -17.29
CA ALA A 26 -7.93 2.73 -16.33
C ALA A 26 -7.75 2.03 -14.97
N GLY A 27 -8.81 1.53 -14.36
CA GLY A 27 -8.82 1.09 -12.96
C GLY A 27 -8.77 -0.42 -12.73
N LEU A 28 -8.59 -0.77 -11.46
CA LEU A 28 -8.75 -2.11 -10.91
C LEU A 28 -9.76 -2.05 -9.77
N ASP A 29 -10.83 -2.83 -9.87
CA ASP A 29 -11.73 -3.10 -8.75
C ASP A 29 -11.45 -4.52 -8.23
N ASN A 30 -10.90 -4.60 -7.03
CA ASN A 30 -10.60 -5.84 -6.33
C ASN A 30 -11.38 -5.94 -5.01
N ARG A 31 -12.50 -5.24 -4.87
CA ARG A 31 -13.27 -5.26 -3.61
C ARG A 31 -13.75 -6.67 -3.28
N GLN A 32 -13.51 -7.10 -2.04
CA GLN A 32 -13.79 -8.47 -1.59
C GLN A 32 -13.12 -9.56 -2.45
N GLY A 33 -12.22 -9.19 -3.36
CA GLY A 33 -11.54 -10.06 -4.28
C GLY A 33 -10.13 -10.40 -3.80
N GLN A 34 -9.51 -11.37 -4.47
CA GLN A 34 -8.15 -11.79 -4.18
C GLN A 34 -7.30 -11.79 -5.43
N LEU A 35 -6.12 -11.20 -5.33
CA LEU A 35 -5.10 -11.21 -6.37
C LEU A 35 -3.77 -11.63 -5.75
N ALA A 36 -3.32 -12.83 -6.09
CA ALA A 36 -2.18 -13.46 -5.44
C ALA A 36 -1.13 -13.94 -6.45
N SER A 37 0.14 -13.75 -6.12
CA SER A 37 1.26 -14.17 -6.97
C SER A 37 2.35 -14.79 -6.12
N THR A 38 2.82 -15.99 -6.45
CA THR A 38 4.02 -16.54 -5.81
C THR A 38 5.28 -15.79 -6.26
N GLY A 39 5.33 -15.35 -7.53
CA GLY A 39 6.32 -14.41 -8.03
C GLY A 39 5.96 -12.96 -7.70
N ALA A 40 6.68 -12.02 -8.31
CA ALA A 40 6.39 -10.59 -8.12
C ALA A 40 4.98 -10.28 -8.63
N LEU A 41 4.26 -9.43 -7.89
CA LEU A 41 3.00 -8.83 -8.35
C LEU A 41 3.29 -7.39 -8.77
N VAL A 42 3.11 -7.11 -10.07
CA VAL A 42 3.29 -5.79 -10.65
C VAL A 42 1.95 -5.32 -11.19
N ILE A 43 1.46 -4.20 -10.68
CA ILE A 43 0.18 -3.61 -11.09
C ILE A 43 0.45 -2.18 -11.53
N ARG A 44 0.11 -1.87 -12.78
CA ARG A 44 0.09 -0.51 -13.30
C ARG A 44 -1.32 -0.16 -13.72
N ALA A 45 -2.00 0.65 -12.92
CA ALA A 45 -3.31 1.19 -13.22
C ALA A 45 -3.21 2.67 -13.56
N GLY A 46 -3.69 3.08 -14.73
CA GLY A 46 -3.77 4.49 -15.13
C GLY A 46 -4.85 5.27 -14.37
N GLY A 47 -5.79 4.57 -13.73
CA GLY A 47 -6.91 5.12 -12.97
C GLY A 47 -6.91 4.69 -11.50
N ALA A 48 -8.10 4.69 -10.90
CA ALA A 48 -8.29 4.30 -9.50
C ALA A 48 -8.11 2.80 -9.28
N LEU A 49 -7.54 2.44 -8.13
CA LEU A 49 -7.49 1.07 -7.63
C LEU A 49 -8.30 0.99 -6.34
N ASP A 50 -9.35 0.17 -6.34
CA ASP A 50 -10.20 -0.10 -5.17
C ASP A 50 -9.95 -1.52 -4.66
N ASN A 51 -9.40 -1.63 -3.46
CA ASN A 51 -9.09 -2.88 -2.78
C ASN A 51 -9.83 -3.01 -1.44
N ARG A 52 -10.95 -2.31 -1.24
CA ARG A 52 -11.70 -2.37 0.02
C ARG A 52 -12.22 -3.78 0.30
N GLY A 53 -11.89 -4.32 1.47
CA GLY A 53 -12.15 -5.72 1.84
C GLY A 53 -11.48 -6.75 0.93
N GLY A 54 -10.66 -6.32 -0.02
CA GLY A 54 -9.92 -7.17 -0.96
C GLY A 54 -8.50 -7.46 -0.48
N THR A 55 -7.82 -8.35 -1.19
CA THR A 55 -6.42 -8.68 -0.94
C THR A 55 -5.60 -8.65 -2.23
N LEU A 56 -4.47 -7.92 -2.21
CA LEU A 56 -3.39 -8.04 -3.19
C LEU A 56 -2.16 -8.58 -2.47
N ALA A 57 -1.65 -9.75 -2.88
CA ALA A 57 -0.58 -10.46 -2.20
C ALA A 57 0.52 -10.96 -3.14
N SER A 58 1.79 -10.80 -2.72
CA SER A 58 2.94 -11.42 -3.39
C SER A 58 3.89 -12.12 -2.43
N GLN A 59 4.37 -13.32 -2.80
CA GLN A 59 5.43 -14.02 -2.06
C GLN A 59 6.86 -13.57 -2.43
N ALA A 60 7.03 -12.74 -3.46
CA ALA A 60 8.33 -12.16 -3.82
C ALA A 60 8.39 -10.65 -3.51
N GLY A 61 7.49 -9.87 -4.08
CA GLY A 61 7.44 -8.41 -3.92
C GLY A 61 6.24 -7.82 -4.65
N LEU A 62 5.74 -6.69 -4.15
CA LEU A 62 4.58 -6.00 -4.71
C LEU A 62 5.02 -4.62 -5.21
N SER A 63 4.73 -4.31 -6.47
CA SER A 63 4.89 -2.99 -7.05
C SER A 63 3.56 -2.55 -7.63
N LEU A 64 3.05 -1.41 -7.17
CA LEU A 64 1.74 -0.89 -7.56
C LEU A 64 1.85 0.58 -7.92
N THR A 65 1.40 0.93 -9.13
CA THR A 65 1.19 2.32 -9.55
C THR A 65 -0.29 2.56 -9.86
N SER A 66 -0.86 3.67 -9.38
CA SER A 66 -2.27 4.04 -9.59
C SER A 66 -2.46 5.56 -9.65
N ALA A 67 -3.59 6.04 -10.16
CA ALA A 67 -3.96 7.46 -10.01
C ALA A 67 -4.51 7.78 -8.61
N SER A 68 -5.17 6.81 -7.97
CA SER A 68 -5.61 6.84 -6.58
C SER A 68 -5.71 5.41 -6.08
N LEU A 69 -5.57 5.22 -4.77
CA LEU A 69 -5.59 3.90 -4.15
C LEU A 69 -6.48 3.91 -2.90
N ASP A 70 -7.51 3.08 -2.89
CA ASP A 70 -8.33 2.81 -1.72
C ASP A 70 -8.07 1.39 -1.22
N ASN A 71 -7.30 1.27 -0.14
CA ASN A 71 -7.06 0.04 0.61
C ASN A 71 -7.75 0.10 2.00
N SER A 72 -8.80 0.92 2.13
CA SER A 72 -9.51 1.06 3.40
C SER A 72 -10.44 -0.12 3.69
N THR A 73 -11.11 -0.09 4.84
CA THR A 73 -12.22 -1.01 5.17
C THR A 73 -11.78 -2.47 5.04
N GLN A 74 -10.80 -2.87 5.84
CA GLN A 74 -10.21 -4.22 5.85
C GLN A 74 -9.53 -4.64 4.53
N GLY A 75 -9.18 -3.68 3.66
CA GLY A 75 -8.34 -3.93 2.49
C GLY A 75 -6.93 -4.34 2.90
N THR A 76 -6.32 -5.27 2.16
CA THR A 76 -4.96 -5.76 2.42
C THR A 76 -4.06 -5.68 1.20
N LEU A 77 -2.91 -5.01 1.34
CA LEU A 77 -1.76 -5.10 0.45
C LEU A 77 -0.61 -5.77 1.18
N ALA A 78 -0.19 -6.95 0.72
CA ALA A 78 0.83 -7.75 1.40
C ALA A 78 1.94 -8.20 0.45
N ALA A 79 3.18 -8.10 0.92
CA ALA A 79 4.33 -8.68 0.24
C ALA A 79 5.22 -9.44 1.22
N SER A 80 5.78 -10.58 0.81
CA SER A 80 6.84 -11.22 1.58
C SER A 80 8.15 -10.45 1.49
N GLY A 81 8.49 -9.90 0.32
CA GLY A 81 9.65 -9.01 0.14
C GLY A 81 9.23 -7.54 0.07
N ALA A 82 9.99 -6.73 -0.65
CA ALA A 82 9.76 -5.29 -0.76
C ALA A 82 8.36 -4.97 -1.33
N LEU A 83 7.79 -3.87 -0.85
CA LEU A 83 6.49 -3.37 -1.26
C LEU A 83 6.65 -1.90 -1.66
N GLY A 84 6.46 -1.60 -2.94
CA GLY A 84 6.52 -0.25 -3.49
C GLY A 84 5.14 0.22 -3.96
N LEU A 85 4.68 1.36 -3.44
CA LEU A 85 3.43 1.99 -3.85
C LEU A 85 3.72 3.38 -4.42
N SER A 86 3.16 3.67 -5.57
CA SER A 86 3.12 5.02 -6.13
C SER A 86 1.69 5.35 -6.54
N SER A 87 1.09 6.33 -5.86
CA SER A 87 -0.20 6.87 -6.22
C SER A 87 -0.04 8.31 -6.72
N GLY A 88 -0.58 8.63 -7.89
CA GLY A 88 -0.59 10.01 -8.38
C GLY A 88 -1.47 10.95 -7.54
N GLY A 89 -2.31 10.39 -6.66
CA GLY A 89 -3.33 11.10 -5.91
C GLY A 89 -3.42 10.63 -4.47
N HIS A 90 -4.65 10.59 -3.96
CA HIS A 90 -4.93 10.17 -2.59
C HIS A 90 -4.75 8.65 -2.42
N LEU A 91 -4.07 8.26 -1.34
CA LEU A 91 -4.00 6.90 -0.85
C LEU A 91 -4.78 6.81 0.48
N SER A 92 -5.81 5.98 0.52
CA SER A 92 -6.51 5.63 1.75
C SER A 92 -6.13 4.22 2.20
N ASN A 93 -5.72 4.10 3.45
CA ASN A 93 -5.51 2.84 4.18
C ASN A 93 -6.30 2.87 5.52
N ALA A 94 -7.36 3.66 5.59
CA ALA A 94 -8.14 3.86 6.82
C ALA A 94 -9.03 2.66 7.17
N GLY A 95 -9.61 2.65 8.37
CA GLY A 95 -10.65 1.69 8.76
C GLY A 95 -10.20 0.23 8.66
N ASP A 96 -9.19 -0.13 9.46
CA ASP A 96 -8.57 -1.46 9.48
C ASP A 96 -7.88 -1.86 8.16
N GLY A 97 -7.54 -0.89 7.30
CA GLY A 97 -6.69 -1.12 6.14
C GLY A 97 -5.29 -1.57 6.54
N LEU A 98 -4.73 -2.54 5.82
CA LEU A 98 -3.42 -3.12 6.09
C LEU A 98 -2.51 -3.03 4.86
N ILE A 99 -1.33 -2.40 5.02
CA ILE A 99 -0.22 -2.47 4.07
C ILE A 99 0.97 -3.07 4.80
N TYR A 100 1.44 -4.23 4.35
CA TYR A 100 2.40 -5.04 5.11
C TYR A 100 3.50 -5.63 4.23
N SER A 101 4.74 -5.49 4.67
CA SER A 101 5.88 -6.22 4.13
C SER A 101 6.51 -7.12 5.20
N ARG A 102 6.55 -8.43 4.94
CA ARG A 102 7.04 -9.45 5.89
C ARG A 102 8.52 -9.38 6.16
N ASN A 103 9.33 -9.22 5.10
CA ASN A 103 10.80 -9.24 5.18
C ASN A 103 11.43 -7.99 4.58
N GLY A 104 10.65 -7.16 3.89
CA GLY A 104 11.14 -6.03 3.11
C GLY A 104 10.81 -4.67 3.70
N ARG A 105 11.30 -3.63 3.02
CA ARG A 105 10.94 -2.25 3.24
C ARG A 105 9.63 -1.94 2.50
N ILE A 106 8.84 -1.03 3.06
CA ILE A 106 7.77 -0.35 2.33
C ILE A 106 8.29 1.01 1.87
N ASP A 107 8.14 1.31 0.59
CA ASP A 107 8.32 2.66 0.04
C ASP A 107 7.01 3.13 -0.58
N LEU A 108 6.48 4.25 -0.07
CA LEU A 108 5.18 4.82 -0.44
C LEU A 108 5.36 6.26 -0.93
N ASP A 109 4.90 6.49 -2.15
CA ASP A 109 4.78 7.78 -2.82
C ASP A 109 3.30 8.08 -3.08
N ALA A 110 2.79 9.22 -2.60
CA ALA A 110 1.41 9.64 -2.87
C ALA A 110 1.23 11.17 -2.81
N ALA A 111 0.14 11.70 -3.36
CA ALA A 111 -0.18 13.12 -3.15
C ALA A 111 -0.62 13.38 -1.69
N SER A 112 -1.34 12.44 -1.08
CA SER A 112 -1.73 12.48 0.33
C SER A 112 -2.01 11.09 0.85
N LEU A 113 -1.95 10.91 2.17
CA LEU A 113 -2.19 9.63 2.82
C LEU A 113 -3.17 9.78 3.98
N ASP A 114 -4.25 9.01 3.95
CA ASP A 114 -5.10 8.74 5.10
C ASP A 114 -4.86 7.31 5.60
N ASN A 115 -4.30 7.19 6.80
CA ASN A 115 -4.05 5.94 7.51
C ASN A 115 -4.81 5.89 8.84
N GLN A 116 -5.93 6.62 8.97
CA GLN A 116 -6.67 6.68 10.23
C GLN A 116 -7.27 5.33 10.61
N GLY A 117 -6.89 4.81 11.79
CA GLY A 117 -7.24 3.45 12.23
C GLY A 117 -6.66 2.34 11.33
N GLY A 118 -5.76 2.69 10.41
CA GLY A 118 -5.07 1.75 9.53
C GLY A 118 -3.71 1.33 10.06
N THR A 119 -3.11 0.33 9.42
CA THR A 119 -1.74 -0.11 9.71
C THR A 119 -0.89 -0.18 8.44
N ILE A 120 0.27 0.47 8.48
CA ILE A 120 1.33 0.33 7.49
C ILE A 120 2.58 -0.13 8.22
N GLN A 121 3.06 -1.33 7.90
CA GLN A 121 4.18 -1.95 8.59
C GLN A 121 5.18 -2.59 7.62
N GLY A 122 6.40 -2.06 7.62
CA GLY A 122 7.53 -2.63 6.88
C GLY A 122 8.53 -3.30 7.80
N GLN A 123 8.91 -4.55 7.51
CA GLN A 123 9.91 -5.25 8.31
C GLN A 123 11.28 -4.58 8.26
N ALA A 124 11.77 -4.24 7.07
CA ALA A 124 13.08 -3.60 6.89
C ALA A 124 13.00 -2.05 6.89
N GLY A 125 11.95 -1.49 7.49
CA GLY A 125 11.70 -0.05 7.57
C GLY A 125 10.57 0.43 6.66
N LEU A 126 10.29 1.72 6.76
CA LEU A 126 9.17 2.39 6.11
C LEU A 126 9.59 3.77 5.61
N GLY A 127 9.45 4.01 4.30
CA GLY A 127 9.57 5.32 3.67
C GLY A 127 8.21 5.81 3.20
N VAL A 128 7.81 7.00 3.64
CA VAL A 128 6.60 7.69 3.19
C VAL A 128 6.99 9.06 2.67
N ARG A 129 6.62 9.35 1.42
CA ARG A 129 6.84 10.63 0.76
C ARG A 129 5.53 11.13 0.18
N LEU A 130 5.13 12.31 0.62
CA LEU A 130 3.84 12.92 0.27
C LEU A 130 4.05 14.35 -0.21
N ASP A 131 3.33 14.72 -1.26
CA ASP A 131 3.27 16.12 -1.71
C ASP A 131 2.38 16.97 -0.78
N GLY A 132 1.42 16.32 -0.11
CA GLY A 132 0.41 16.92 0.76
C GLY A 132 0.45 16.36 2.19
N GLY A 133 -0.73 16.22 2.80
CA GLY A 133 -0.88 15.86 4.21
C GLY A 133 -0.86 14.36 4.49
N LEU A 134 -0.44 14.02 5.71
CA LEU A 134 -0.58 12.71 6.33
C LEU A 134 -1.58 12.77 7.48
N LEU A 135 -2.67 12.01 7.38
CA LEU A 135 -3.59 11.74 8.49
C LEU A 135 -3.30 10.34 9.03
N ASN A 136 -2.73 10.24 10.23
CA ASN A 136 -2.41 8.99 10.92
C ASN A 136 -3.15 8.87 12.25
N GLY A 137 -4.30 9.54 12.40
CA GLY A 137 -5.06 9.55 13.64
C GLY A 137 -5.57 8.16 14.02
N GLY A 138 -5.20 7.65 15.21
CA GLY A 138 -5.51 6.27 15.60
C GLY A 138 -4.82 5.18 14.75
N GLY A 139 -4.01 5.57 13.76
CA GLY A 139 -3.34 4.68 12.83
C GLY A 139 -1.93 4.31 13.28
N THR A 140 -1.31 3.36 12.58
CA THR A 140 0.06 2.89 12.84
C THR A 140 0.92 2.97 11.59
N LEU A 141 2.08 3.63 11.73
CA LEU A 141 3.20 3.62 10.79
C LEU A 141 4.41 2.99 11.52
N LEU A 142 4.80 1.78 11.12
CA LEU A 142 5.78 0.98 11.83
C LEU A 142 6.91 0.46 10.92
N GLY A 143 8.15 0.68 11.36
CA GLY A 143 9.34 -0.03 10.86
C GLY A 143 9.81 -1.05 11.90
N SER A 144 9.67 -2.35 11.66
CA SER A 144 10.01 -3.35 12.67
C SER A 144 11.51 -3.42 12.94
N ALA A 145 12.32 -3.55 11.90
CA ALA A 145 13.77 -3.75 11.97
C ALA A 145 14.53 -2.72 11.12
N GLY A 146 13.92 -1.55 10.87
CA GLY A 146 14.51 -0.48 10.08
C GLY A 146 13.85 0.86 10.34
N ASP A 147 14.43 1.91 9.79
CA ASP A 147 14.03 3.29 10.03
C ASP A 147 12.62 3.58 9.50
N VAL A 148 11.94 4.53 10.15
CA VAL A 148 10.72 5.17 9.63
C VAL A 148 11.06 6.60 9.23
N SER A 149 10.88 6.90 7.95
CA SER A 149 11.06 8.24 7.39
C SER A 149 9.78 8.74 6.75
N VAL A 150 9.29 9.89 7.19
CA VAL A 150 8.12 10.57 6.63
C VAL A 150 8.55 11.93 6.06
N VAL A 151 8.14 12.20 4.83
CA VAL A 151 8.18 13.54 4.22
C VAL A 151 6.75 13.87 3.82
N ALA A 152 6.20 14.97 4.33
CA ALA A 152 4.85 15.44 4.05
C ALA A 152 4.79 16.96 4.20
N ARG A 153 3.70 17.61 3.80
CA ARG A 153 3.48 19.04 4.08
C ARG A 153 2.90 19.28 5.48
N ASP A 154 2.01 18.38 5.91
CA ASP A 154 1.36 18.41 7.21
C ASP A 154 1.29 16.97 7.76
N LEU A 155 1.34 16.81 9.08
CA LEU A 155 1.22 15.52 9.75
C LEU A 155 0.27 15.63 10.95
N ASP A 156 -0.87 14.94 10.88
CA ASP A 156 -1.75 14.68 12.03
C ASP A 156 -1.51 13.25 12.53
N ASN A 157 -0.95 13.11 13.72
CA ASN A 157 -0.74 11.82 14.38
C ASN A 157 -1.47 11.71 15.73
N ARG A 158 -2.60 12.41 15.90
CA ARG A 158 -3.34 12.37 17.17
C ARG A 158 -3.87 10.96 17.45
N ALA A 159 -3.54 10.42 18.63
CA ALA A 159 -3.84 9.04 19.02
C ALA A 159 -3.25 7.95 18.09
N GLY A 160 -2.36 8.32 17.15
CA GLY A 160 -1.68 7.39 16.26
C GLY A 160 -0.25 7.05 16.72
N VAL A 161 0.37 6.11 16.01
CA VAL A 161 1.73 5.62 16.26
C VAL A 161 2.60 5.84 15.04
N LEU A 162 3.74 6.52 15.24
CA LEU A 162 4.90 6.49 14.35
C LEU A 162 6.05 5.87 15.14
N ALA A 163 6.49 4.68 14.74
CA ALA A 163 7.50 3.95 15.51
C ALA A 163 8.47 3.18 14.62
N SER A 164 9.71 3.11 15.08
CA SER A 164 10.68 2.12 14.64
C SER A 164 11.12 1.33 15.87
N LEU A 165 11.16 -0.01 15.80
CA LEU A 165 11.57 -0.84 16.94
C LEU A 165 13.08 -1.10 16.98
N SER A 166 13.80 -0.80 15.90
CA SER A 166 15.25 -1.03 15.82
C SER A 166 16.03 0.06 15.08
N GLY A 167 15.34 1.08 14.57
CA GLY A 167 15.91 2.22 13.86
C GLY A 167 15.41 3.54 14.42
N TRP A 168 15.61 4.62 13.65
CA TRP A 168 15.11 5.94 14.01
C TRP A 168 13.75 6.23 13.38
N VAL A 169 13.07 7.23 13.94
CA VAL A 169 11.90 7.86 13.34
C VAL A 169 12.27 9.29 12.97
N ARG A 170 12.01 9.70 11.72
CA ARG A 170 12.20 11.08 11.26
C ARG A 170 10.99 11.52 10.46
N ALA A 171 10.46 12.69 10.79
CA ALA A 171 9.50 13.40 9.97
C ALA A 171 10.12 14.70 9.46
N ARG A 172 9.92 15.01 8.18
CA ARG A 172 10.23 16.31 7.58
C ARG A 172 8.93 16.90 7.05
N LEU A 173 8.59 18.08 7.56
CA LEU A 173 7.38 18.84 7.24
C LEU A 173 7.75 20.12 6.49
#